data_AF-A0A091PJW7-F1
#
_entry.id   AF-A0A091PJW7-F1
#
_cell.length_a   1.000
_cell.length_b   1.000
_cell.length_c   1.000
_cell.angle_alpha   90.00
_cell.angle_beta   90.00
_cell.angle_gamma   90.00
#
_symmetry.space_group_name_H-M   'P 1'
#
loop_
_entity.id
_entity.type
_entity.pdbx_description
1 polymer ?
#
loop_
_entity_poly.entity_id
_entity_poly.type
_entity_poly.pdbx_seq_one_letter_code
_entity_poly.pdbx_strand_id
1 'polypeptide(L)'
;ALKHQLRANVSYAALPNDLREMLQRRLGDLERQLLSKVAELEDEKSLLHNETSAHRQKTETALNALLEKVSELEKGNSAFKSPDEFKVSLPLRTNYLYGKVKKTLPELYAFTVCLWLRSSASPGIGTPFSYAVPGQANEIVLIEWGNNPIELLINDKVAQLPLFISDGKWHHICITWTTRDGMWEAFQDGEKLGTGENLAPWHPIKPGGVLILGQEQDTVGGRFDATQAFVGEMSQFNIWDRVLKAEDIMNIANCSTNMPGNIIPWVDNNVDVFGGATKWPV
;
A
#
# COMPACT_ATOMS: atom_id res chain seq x y z
N ALA A 1 -18.91 -79.61 -81.69
CA ALA A 1 -19.07 -80.68 -80.68
C ALA A 1 -18.84 -80.07 -79.30
N LEU A 2 -19.80 -80.29 -78.40
CA LEU A 2 -19.88 -79.73 -77.06
C LEU A 2 -18.66 -80.08 -76.18
N LYS A 3 -18.26 -79.09 -75.38
CA LYS A 3 -17.57 -79.21 -74.09
C LYS A 3 -18.46 -79.90 -73.04
N HIS A 4 -17.82 -80.19 -71.89
CA HIS A 4 -18.36 -80.47 -70.56
C HIS A 4 -18.37 -81.96 -70.19
N GLN A 5 -18.03 -82.38 -68.98
CA GLN A 5 -18.00 -81.74 -67.65
C GLN A 5 -17.16 -82.70 -66.76
N LEU A 6 -16.54 -82.33 -65.65
CA LEU A 6 -17.17 -81.90 -64.41
C LEU A 6 -16.08 -81.37 -63.46
N ARG A 7 -16.36 -80.23 -62.81
CA ARG A 7 -15.81 -79.91 -61.50
C ARG A 7 -16.99 -79.50 -60.61
N ALA A 8 -16.97 -80.02 -59.39
CA ALA A 8 -18.09 -80.11 -58.48
C ALA A 8 -18.50 -78.79 -57.82
N ASN A 9 -19.78 -78.75 -57.45
CA ASN A 9 -20.52 -77.73 -56.72
C ASN A 9 -20.04 -77.58 -55.26
N VAL A 10 -19.97 -76.34 -54.78
CA VAL A 10 -20.20 -76.00 -53.37
C VAL A 10 -21.15 -74.80 -53.34
N SER A 11 -22.37 -75.01 -52.85
CA SER A 11 -23.43 -74.01 -52.74
C SER A 11 -23.34 -73.22 -51.43
N TYR A 12 -23.22 -71.90 -51.52
CA TYR A 12 -23.46 -70.98 -50.40
C TYR A 12 -24.98 -70.79 -50.20
N ALA A 13 -25.47 -71.05 -49.00
CA ALA A 13 -26.88 -70.81 -48.64
C ALA A 13 -27.16 -69.30 -48.57
N ALA A 14 -28.21 -68.85 -49.28
CA ALA A 14 -28.65 -67.46 -49.29
C ALA A 14 -29.45 -67.11 -48.02
N LEU A 15 -29.22 -65.91 -47.48
CA LEU A 15 -29.96 -65.38 -46.33
C LEU A 15 -31.48 -65.28 -46.65
N PRO A 16 -32.39 -65.59 -45.70
CA PRO A 16 -33.83 -65.37 -45.86
C PRO A 16 -34.13 -63.90 -46.16
N ASN A 17 -34.99 -63.64 -47.16
CA ASN A 17 -35.29 -62.27 -47.64
C ASN A 17 -35.81 -61.35 -46.51
N ASP A 18 -36.61 -61.86 -45.58
CA ASP A 18 -37.17 -61.08 -44.45
C ASP A 18 -36.08 -60.58 -43.49
N LEU A 19 -35.04 -61.38 -43.25
CA LEU A 19 -33.92 -61.00 -42.39
C LEU A 19 -33.06 -59.91 -43.06
N ARG A 20 -32.85 -60.03 -44.37
CA ARG A 20 -32.12 -59.04 -45.17
C ARG A 20 -32.83 -57.68 -45.17
N GLU A 21 -34.15 -57.67 -45.34
CA GLU A 21 -34.94 -56.43 -45.34
C GLU A 21 -34.97 -55.77 -43.96
N MET A 22 -35.07 -56.57 -42.89
CA MET A 22 -35.00 -56.09 -41.51
C MET A 22 -33.64 -55.47 -41.17
N LEU A 23 -32.54 -56.10 -41.62
CA LEU A 23 -31.19 -55.57 -41.46
C LEU A 23 -30.98 -54.26 -42.25
N GLN A 24 -31.50 -54.18 -43.47
CA GLN A 24 -31.45 -52.95 -44.28
C GLN A 24 -32.22 -51.80 -43.63
N ARG A 25 -33.40 -52.06 -43.05
CA ARG A 25 -34.15 -51.05 -42.29
C ARG A 25 -33.38 -50.57 -41.06
N ARG A 26 -32.84 -51.49 -40.26
CA ARG A 26 -32.02 -51.12 -39.08
C ARG A 26 -30.76 -50.34 -39.46
N LEU A 27 -30.10 -50.72 -40.55
CA LEU A 27 -28.95 -49.98 -41.09
C LEU A 27 -29.34 -48.55 -41.49
N GLY A 28 -30.46 -48.39 -42.19
CA GLY A 28 -30.97 -47.07 -42.56
C GLY A 28 -31.37 -46.20 -41.36
N ASP A 29 -31.95 -46.79 -40.32
CA ASP A 29 -32.30 -46.07 -39.10
C ASP A 29 -31.05 -45.64 -38.31
N LEU A 30 -30.04 -46.51 -38.22
CA LEU A 30 -28.75 -46.19 -37.60
C LEU A 30 -27.99 -45.10 -38.37
N GLU A 31 -28.03 -45.14 -39.71
CA GLU A 31 -27.41 -44.12 -40.54
C GLU A 31 -28.05 -42.74 -40.33
N ARG A 32 -29.39 -42.67 -40.24
CA ARG A 32 -30.09 -41.43 -39.90
C ARG A 32 -29.77 -40.93 -38.50
N GLN A 33 -29.71 -41.82 -37.51
CA GLN A 33 -29.32 -41.45 -36.14
C GLN A 33 -27.89 -40.92 -36.08
N LEU A 34 -26.96 -41.55 -36.82
CA LEU A 34 -25.57 -41.12 -36.90
C LEU A 34 -25.48 -39.73 -37.54
N LEU A 35 -26.15 -39.50 -38.67
CA LEU A 35 -26.17 -38.20 -39.35
C LEU A 35 -26.76 -37.10 -38.46
N SER A 36 -27.84 -37.39 -37.72
CA SER A 36 -28.41 -36.46 -36.75
C SER A 36 -27.41 -36.11 -35.65
N LYS A 37 -26.69 -37.10 -35.11
CA LYS A 37 -25.69 -36.88 -34.07
C LYS A 37 -24.47 -36.12 -34.57
N VAL A 38 -24.04 -36.35 -35.80
CA VAL A 38 -22.94 -35.59 -36.41
C VAL A 38 -23.33 -34.12 -36.57
N ALA A 39 -24.54 -33.82 -37.05
CA ALA A 39 -25.03 -32.45 -37.16
C ALA A 39 -25.08 -31.73 -35.80
N GLU A 40 -25.61 -32.39 -34.76
CA GLU A 40 -25.62 -31.84 -33.39
C GLU A 40 -24.21 -31.53 -32.87
N LEU A 41 -23.24 -32.43 -33.11
CA LEU A 41 -21.85 -32.25 -32.68
C LEU A 41 -21.14 -31.14 -33.46
N GLU A 42 -21.46 -30.95 -34.74
CA GLU A 42 -20.93 -29.85 -35.55
C GLU A 42 -21.43 -28.50 -35.03
N ASP A 43 -22.72 -28.41 -34.68
CA ASP A 43 -23.31 -27.22 -34.06
C ASP A 43 -22.68 -26.94 -32.69
N GLU A 44 -22.54 -27.94 -31.82
CA GLU A 44 -21.92 -27.78 -30.49
C GLU A 44 -20.43 -27.36 -30.60
N LYS A 45 -19.69 -27.92 -31.56
CA LYS A 45 -18.31 -27.53 -31.84
C LYS A 45 -18.22 -26.07 -32.30
N SER A 46 -19.17 -25.62 -33.13
CA SER A 46 -19.20 -24.24 -33.60
C SER A 46 -19.46 -23.25 -32.45
N LEU A 47 -20.35 -23.61 -31.52
CA LEU A 47 -20.67 -22.81 -30.34
C LEU A 47 -19.46 -22.71 -29.40
N LEU A 48 -18.82 -23.85 -29.09
CA LEU A 48 -17.62 -23.89 -28.25
C LEU A 48 -16.46 -23.08 -28.86
N HIS A 49 -16.29 -23.11 -30.19
CA HIS A 49 -15.27 -22.31 -30.87
C HIS A 49 -15.54 -20.81 -30.74
N ASN A 50 -16.80 -20.39 -30.87
CA ASN A 50 -17.21 -19.00 -30.71
C ASN A 50 -17.04 -18.53 -29.25
N GLU A 51 -17.43 -19.35 -28.27
CA GLU A 51 -17.21 -19.03 -26.85
C GLU A 51 -15.72 -18.91 -26.50
N THR A 52 -14.89 -19.84 -27.01
CA THR A 52 -13.44 -19.80 -26.81
C THR A 52 -12.83 -18.53 -27.40
N SER A 53 -13.26 -18.14 -28.60
CA SER A 53 -12.80 -16.92 -29.26
C SER A 53 -13.23 -15.66 -28.51
N ALA A 54 -14.47 -15.61 -28.03
CA ALA A 54 -14.97 -14.51 -27.21
C ALA A 54 -14.24 -14.40 -25.87
N HIS A 55 -13.93 -15.54 -25.24
CA HIS A 55 -13.18 -15.55 -23.99
C HIS A 55 -11.74 -15.05 -24.19
N ARG A 56 -11.08 -15.51 -25.27
CA ARG A 56 -9.76 -15.02 -25.66
C ARG A 56 -9.74 -13.51 -25.90
N GLN A 57 -10.73 -12.98 -26.62
CA GLN A 57 -10.84 -11.53 -26.86
C GLN A 57 -11.03 -10.73 -25.57
N LYS A 58 -11.86 -11.23 -24.63
CA LYS A 58 -12.00 -10.62 -23.29
C LYS A 58 -10.68 -10.62 -22.52
N THR A 59 -9.93 -11.72 -22.55
CA THR A 59 -8.64 -11.79 -21.87
C THR A 59 -7.61 -10.85 -22.49
N GLU A 60 -7.56 -10.73 -23.82
CA GLU A 60 -6.66 -9.80 -24.51
C GLU A 60 -7.03 -8.34 -24.20
N THR A 61 -8.33 -8.03 -24.12
CA THR A 61 -8.81 -6.68 -23.76
C THR A 61 -8.44 -6.32 -22.32
N ALA A 62 -8.63 -7.25 -21.38
CA ALA A 62 -8.25 -7.05 -19.98
C ALA A 62 -6.72 -6.90 -19.82
N LEU A 63 -5.93 -7.69 -20.57
CA LEU A 63 -4.48 -7.59 -20.57
C LEU A 63 -4.01 -6.24 -21.11
N ASN A 64 -4.59 -5.76 -22.21
CA ASN A 64 -4.26 -4.45 -22.78
C ASN A 64 -4.61 -3.31 -21.81
N ALA A 65 -5.76 -3.38 -21.14
CA ALA A 65 -6.14 -2.40 -20.11
C ALA A 65 -5.19 -2.42 -18.90
N LEU A 66 -4.68 -3.60 -18.51
CA LEU A 66 -3.67 -3.72 -17.46
C LEU A 66 -2.32 -3.15 -17.89
N LEU A 67 -1.88 -3.43 -19.13
CA LEU A 67 -0.63 -2.88 -19.68
C LEU A 67 -0.69 -1.36 -19.79
N GLU A 68 -1.83 -0.80 -20.18
CA GLU A 68 -2.05 0.65 -20.22
C GLU A 68 -1.96 1.24 -18.81
N LYS A 69 -2.62 0.63 -17.81
CA LYS A 69 -2.48 1.04 -16.39
C LYS A 69 -1.06 0.95 -15.87
N VAL A 70 -0.32 -0.11 -16.20
CA VAL A 70 1.10 -0.25 -15.82
C VAL A 70 1.93 0.85 -16.49
N SER A 71 1.70 1.12 -17.78
CA SER A 71 2.39 2.20 -18.48
C SER A 71 2.04 3.58 -17.92
N GLU A 72 0.80 3.81 -17.49
CA GLU A 72 0.39 5.03 -16.79
C GLU A 72 1.05 5.16 -15.41
N LEU A 73 1.20 4.05 -14.67
CA LEU A 73 1.92 4.02 -13.40
C LEU A 73 3.42 4.25 -13.57
N GLU A 74 4.03 3.72 -14.64
CA GLU A 74 5.44 3.94 -14.99
C GLU A 74 5.71 5.35 -15.53
N LYS A 75 4.77 5.91 -16.30
CA LYS A 75 4.81 7.29 -16.80
C LYS A 75 4.35 8.32 -15.77
N GLY A 76 3.79 7.88 -14.66
CA GLY A 76 3.53 8.65 -13.45
C GLY A 76 4.81 9.06 -12.73
N ASN A 77 5.72 9.68 -13.48
CA ASN A 77 6.80 10.59 -13.11
C ASN A 77 7.09 10.73 -11.60
N SER A 78 7.57 9.68 -10.94
CA SER A 78 8.33 9.88 -9.71
C SER A 78 9.66 10.50 -10.14
N ALA A 79 9.88 11.77 -9.81
CA ALA A 79 11.17 12.44 -10.00
C ALA A 79 12.31 11.83 -9.14
N PHE A 80 12.05 10.70 -8.48
CA PHE A 80 12.87 10.04 -7.48
C PHE A 80 13.26 8.64 -7.96
N LYS A 81 14.51 8.23 -7.68
CA LYS A 81 15.05 6.92 -8.06
C LYS A 81 14.40 5.77 -7.27
N SER A 82 13.93 6.05 -6.07
CA SER A 82 13.09 5.20 -5.23
C SER A 82 11.98 6.07 -4.61
N PRO A 83 10.74 5.58 -4.42
CA PRO A 83 9.62 6.41 -3.93
C PRO A 83 9.81 6.99 -2.53
N ASP A 84 10.79 6.52 -1.77
CA ASP A 84 11.15 6.94 -0.41
C ASP A 84 12.40 7.84 -0.35
N GLU A 85 13.12 8.03 -1.46
CA GLU A 85 14.33 8.86 -1.55
C GLU A 85 14.01 10.35 -1.80
N PHE A 86 13.20 10.94 -0.91
CA PHE A 86 12.89 12.36 -0.96
C PHE A 86 12.80 12.98 0.44
N LYS A 87 13.12 14.27 0.53
CA LYS A 87 12.95 15.11 1.70
C LYS A 87 11.92 16.19 1.43
N VAL A 88 11.19 16.57 2.49
CA VAL A 88 10.37 17.78 2.53
C VAL A 88 11.21 18.92 3.11
N SER A 89 11.19 20.08 2.44
CA SER A 89 11.91 21.29 2.88
C SER A 89 10.93 22.41 3.21
N LEU A 90 11.10 22.95 4.41
CA LEU A 90 10.29 24.00 5.04
C LEU A 90 11.26 25.12 5.47
N PRO A 91 11.64 26.03 4.57
CA PRO A 91 12.77 26.93 4.78
C PRO A 91 12.49 28.12 5.73
N LEU A 92 11.23 28.43 6.01
CA LEU A 92 10.84 29.64 6.72
C LEU A 92 9.66 29.38 7.67
N ARG A 93 9.65 30.09 8.80
CA ARG A 93 8.50 30.12 9.73
C ARG A 93 7.33 30.84 9.07
N THR A 94 6.29 30.09 8.76
CA THR A 94 5.04 30.60 8.19
C THR A 94 3.90 29.78 8.76
N ASN A 95 2.66 30.27 8.64
CA ASN A 95 1.47 29.51 8.99
C ASN A 95 0.80 28.84 7.77
N TYR A 96 1.53 28.68 6.66
CA TYR A 96 0.96 28.13 5.41
C TYR A 96 1.87 27.15 4.66
N LEU A 97 3.16 27.04 4.98
CA LEU A 97 4.04 25.98 4.45
C LEU A 97 3.87 24.71 5.28
N TYR A 98 3.39 23.62 4.68
CA TYR A 98 3.25 22.34 5.38
C TYR A 98 3.24 21.16 4.42
N GLY A 99 3.55 19.98 4.94
CA GLY A 99 3.24 18.70 4.31
C GLY A 99 1.95 18.12 4.89
N LYS A 100 1.17 17.41 4.10
CA LYS A 100 0.00 16.64 4.55
C LYS A 100 0.20 15.18 4.19
N VAL A 101 0.08 14.30 5.18
CA VAL A 101 0.06 12.87 4.91
C VAL A 101 -1.36 12.46 4.48
N LYS A 102 -1.49 11.80 3.32
CA LYS A 102 -2.78 11.38 2.75
C LYS A 102 -3.47 10.32 3.58
N LYS A 103 -2.68 9.40 4.15
CA LYS A 103 -3.17 8.36 5.05
C LYS A 103 -3.47 8.96 6.42
N THR A 104 -4.52 8.47 7.06
CA THR A 104 -4.85 8.77 8.45
C THR A 104 -4.47 7.60 9.35
N LEU A 105 -4.47 7.82 10.67
CA LEU A 105 -4.20 6.80 11.67
C LEU A 105 -5.49 6.00 11.98
N PRO A 106 -5.38 4.67 12.18
CA PRO A 106 -6.42 3.90 12.85
C PRO A 106 -6.39 4.17 14.37
N GLU A 107 -7.22 3.47 15.13
CA GLU A 107 -7.10 3.51 16.59
C GLU A 107 -5.80 2.80 17.00
N LEU A 108 -4.96 3.46 17.80
CA LEU A 108 -3.65 2.93 18.21
C LEU A 108 -3.56 2.80 19.73
N TYR A 109 -3.21 1.60 20.20
CA TYR A 109 -2.91 1.32 21.61
C TYR A 109 -1.42 1.46 21.94
N ALA A 110 -0.59 1.47 20.91
CA ALA A 110 0.82 1.79 20.95
C ALA A 110 1.24 2.29 19.58
N PHE A 111 2.31 3.08 19.53
CA PHE A 111 2.93 3.44 18.27
C PHE A 111 4.44 3.60 18.41
N THR A 112 5.10 3.52 17.26
CA THR A 112 6.44 4.08 17.07
C THR A 112 6.36 5.06 15.92
N VAL A 113 6.95 6.24 16.08
CA VAL A 113 7.16 7.21 14.99
C VAL A 113 8.65 7.42 14.84
N CYS A 114 9.15 7.33 13.61
CA CYS A 114 10.54 7.62 13.28
C CYS A 114 10.61 8.60 12.11
N LEU A 115 11.61 9.48 12.12
CA LEU A 115 11.91 10.38 11.02
C LEU A 115 13.37 10.82 11.06
N TRP A 116 13.89 11.13 9.89
CA TRP A 116 15.10 11.92 9.76
C TRP A 116 14.73 13.40 9.70
N LEU A 117 15.46 14.25 10.42
CA LEU A 117 15.27 15.69 10.33
C LEU A 117 16.59 16.44 10.49
N ARG A 118 16.63 17.64 9.92
CA ARG A 118 17.76 18.58 10.00
C ARG A 118 17.24 19.99 10.19
N SER A 119 17.71 20.66 11.24
CA SER A 119 17.37 22.06 11.50
C SER A 119 18.51 22.78 12.21
N SER A 120 18.66 24.07 11.92
CA SER A 120 19.51 25.02 12.64
C SER A 120 18.69 26.19 13.20
N ALA A 121 17.36 26.01 13.27
CA ALA A 121 16.47 27.05 13.73
C ALA A 121 16.57 27.25 15.25
N SER A 122 16.46 28.51 15.66
CA SER A 122 16.56 28.96 17.05
C SER A 122 15.40 29.94 17.33
N PRO A 123 14.87 30.03 18.57
CA PRO A 123 15.27 29.32 19.79
C PRO A 123 14.88 27.83 19.86
N GLY A 124 13.93 27.38 19.03
CA GLY A 124 13.60 25.97 18.84
C GLY A 124 13.23 25.66 17.39
N ILE A 125 13.24 24.39 17.01
CA ILE A 125 13.01 23.97 15.62
C ILE A 125 11.57 24.14 15.14
N GLY A 126 10.59 24.29 16.05
CA GLY A 126 9.15 24.31 15.74
C GLY A 126 8.51 22.93 15.83
N THR A 127 7.50 22.66 15.00
CA THR A 127 6.65 21.45 15.10
C THR A 127 6.88 20.51 13.91
N PRO A 128 7.81 19.53 14.00
CA PRO A 128 8.03 18.56 12.92
C PRO A 128 6.76 17.88 12.43
N PHE A 129 5.87 17.47 13.33
CA PHE A 129 4.57 16.92 12.95
C PHE A 129 3.51 17.12 14.03
N SER A 130 2.25 17.13 13.60
CA SER A 130 1.07 17.11 14.46
C SER A 130 -0.03 16.24 13.86
N TYR A 131 -0.80 15.58 14.73
CA TYR A 131 -1.98 14.81 14.41
C TYR A 131 -3.16 15.33 15.22
N ALA A 132 -4.24 15.71 14.53
CA ALA A 132 -5.43 16.29 15.13
C ALA A 132 -6.68 15.49 14.74
N VAL A 133 -7.58 15.29 15.70
CA VAL A 133 -8.88 14.64 15.51
C VAL A 133 -10.01 15.60 15.91
N PRO A 134 -11.27 15.38 15.46
CA PRO A 134 -12.38 16.22 15.89
C PRO A 134 -12.49 16.29 17.42
N GLY A 135 -12.39 17.50 17.97
CA GLY A 135 -12.47 17.76 19.41
C GLY A 135 -11.16 17.56 20.19
N GLN A 136 -10.06 17.17 19.55
CA GLN A 136 -8.73 17.12 20.16
C GLN A 136 -7.66 17.45 19.11
N ALA A 137 -7.15 18.68 19.15
CA ALA A 137 -6.18 19.20 18.18
C ALA A 137 -4.76 18.64 18.45
N ASN A 138 -4.46 18.39 19.73
CA ASN A 138 -3.19 17.87 20.21
C ASN A 138 -3.26 16.37 20.50
N GLU A 139 -3.79 15.59 19.54
CA GLU A 139 -3.92 14.14 19.71
C GLU A 139 -2.54 13.49 19.72
N ILE A 140 -1.65 13.88 18.79
CA ILE A 140 -0.19 13.62 18.87
C ILE A 140 0.55 14.84 18.33
N VAL A 141 1.48 15.42 19.08
CA VAL A 141 2.32 16.53 18.59
C VAL A 141 3.77 16.33 19.03
N LEU A 142 4.72 16.57 18.14
CA LEU A 142 6.13 16.75 18.49
C LEU A 142 6.52 18.19 18.21
N ILE A 143 6.98 18.92 19.24
CA ILE A 143 7.27 20.34 19.13
C ILE A 143 8.49 20.74 19.97
N GLU A 144 9.30 21.66 19.46
CA GLU A 144 10.31 22.41 20.21
C GLU A 144 10.04 23.91 20.03
N TRP A 145 9.45 24.53 21.06
CA TRP A 145 8.98 25.91 20.98
C TRP A 145 9.59 26.80 22.05
N GLY A 146 10.07 27.98 21.63
CA GLY A 146 10.75 28.90 22.53
C GLY A 146 12.08 28.31 23.03
N ASN A 147 12.32 28.43 24.34
CA ASN A 147 13.48 27.85 25.01
C ASN A 147 13.14 26.55 25.75
N ASN A 148 11.99 25.93 25.44
CA ASN A 148 11.59 24.67 26.05
C ASN A 148 12.33 23.51 25.36
N PRO A 149 12.57 22.40 26.08
CA PRO A 149 12.99 21.14 25.46
C PRO A 149 11.99 20.67 24.41
N ILE A 150 12.37 19.68 23.61
CA ILE A 150 11.43 18.98 22.74
C ILE A 150 10.37 18.31 23.59
N GLU A 151 9.11 18.49 23.20
CA GLU A 151 7.94 17.98 23.89
C GLU A 151 7.16 17.04 22.97
N LEU A 152 6.78 15.88 23.52
CA LEU A 152 5.78 15.00 22.96
C LEU A 152 4.46 15.27 23.66
N LEU A 153 3.45 15.65 22.90
CA LEU A 153 2.08 15.78 23.37
C LEU A 153 1.27 14.57 22.92
N ILE A 154 0.50 14.01 23.83
CA ILE A 154 -0.54 13.02 23.55
C ILE A 154 -1.79 13.40 24.32
N ASN A 155 -2.89 13.68 23.61
CA ASN A 155 -4.15 14.13 24.21
C ASN A 155 -3.95 15.28 25.21
N ASP A 156 -3.27 16.35 24.78
CA ASP A 156 -2.86 17.52 25.59
C ASP A 156 -1.95 17.23 26.80
N LYS A 157 -1.51 15.98 27.02
CA LYS A 157 -0.53 15.66 28.06
C LYS A 157 0.86 15.78 27.47
N VAL A 158 1.79 16.34 28.25
CA VAL A 158 3.14 16.68 27.81
C VAL A 158 4.16 15.75 28.45
N ALA A 159 5.11 15.27 27.66
CA ALA A 159 6.37 14.70 28.12
C ALA A 159 7.55 15.42 27.48
N GLN A 160 8.54 15.80 28.28
CA GLN A 160 9.78 16.40 27.78
C GLN A 160 10.75 15.31 27.37
N LEU A 161 11.25 15.40 26.13
CA LEU A 161 12.17 14.45 25.55
C LEU A 161 13.61 15.00 25.62
N PRO A 162 14.59 14.20 26.08
CA PRO A 162 15.99 14.61 26.13
C PRO A 162 16.67 14.46 24.75
N LEU A 163 16.10 15.09 23.74
CA LEU A 163 16.60 15.10 22.36
C LEU A 163 17.33 16.43 22.06
N PHE A 164 18.31 16.40 21.17
CA PHE A 164 19.05 17.58 20.73
C PHE A 164 19.28 17.53 19.21
N ILE A 165 18.55 18.38 18.47
CA ILE A 165 18.43 18.27 17.00
C ILE A 165 18.54 19.62 16.26
N SER A 166 18.94 20.68 16.95
CA SER A 166 19.04 22.05 16.41
C SER A 166 20.47 22.44 15.97
N ASP A 167 21.36 21.47 15.78
CA ASP A 167 22.78 21.69 15.46
C ASP A 167 23.09 21.82 13.95
N GLY A 168 22.06 21.78 13.11
CA GLY A 168 22.17 21.86 11.65
C GLY A 168 22.55 20.55 10.95
N LYS A 169 22.63 19.42 11.66
CA LYS A 169 22.90 18.10 11.07
C LYS A 169 21.65 17.25 10.96
N TRP A 170 21.76 16.19 10.17
CA TRP A 170 20.74 15.16 10.10
C TRP A 170 20.80 14.30 11.36
N HIS A 171 19.66 14.19 12.02
CA HIS A 171 19.44 13.26 13.11
C HIS A 171 18.29 12.33 12.77
N HIS A 172 18.44 11.06 13.14
CA HIS A 172 17.34 10.11 13.12
C HIS A 172 16.70 10.09 14.51
N ILE A 173 15.42 10.42 14.61
CA ILE A 173 14.70 10.33 15.88
C ILE A 173 13.62 9.26 15.79
N CYS A 174 13.46 8.49 16.86
CA CYS A 174 12.33 7.60 17.04
C CYS A 174 11.71 7.81 18.41
N ILE A 175 10.39 7.78 18.47
CA ILE A 175 9.62 7.90 19.71
C ILE A 175 8.67 6.72 19.76
N THR A 176 8.70 5.96 20.86
CA THR A 176 7.74 4.90 21.13
C THR A 176 6.79 5.36 22.22
N TRP A 177 5.53 4.94 22.14
CA TRP A 177 4.56 5.19 23.19
C TRP A 177 3.53 4.05 23.27
N THR A 178 3.00 3.78 24.46
CA THR A 178 1.89 2.85 24.66
C THR A 178 0.88 3.34 25.70
N THR A 179 -0.39 3.01 25.46
CA THR A 179 -1.51 3.22 26.39
C THR A 179 -1.26 2.61 27.77
N ARG A 180 -0.50 1.51 27.86
CA ARG A 180 -0.18 0.88 29.14
C ARG A 180 0.76 1.78 29.93
N ASP A 181 0.23 2.35 31.01
CA ASP A 181 0.91 3.29 31.91
C ASP A 181 1.41 4.57 31.22
N GLY A 182 1.06 4.82 29.95
CA GLY A 182 1.56 5.96 29.19
C GLY A 182 3.08 5.94 29.02
N MET A 183 3.66 4.74 28.91
CA MET A 183 5.10 4.55 28.76
C MET A 183 5.57 5.12 27.42
N TRP A 184 6.66 5.87 27.44
CA TRP A 184 7.34 6.35 26.24
C TRP A 184 8.84 6.14 26.32
N GLU A 185 9.48 6.01 25.14
CA GLU A 185 10.93 6.01 24.98
C GLU A 185 11.31 6.93 23.82
N ALA A 186 12.40 7.68 23.98
CA ALA A 186 12.93 8.57 22.96
C ALA A 186 14.33 8.11 22.55
N PHE A 187 14.54 8.02 21.25
CA PHE A 187 15.78 7.58 20.62
C PHE A 187 16.30 8.67 19.68
N GLN A 188 17.62 8.86 19.67
CA GLN A 188 18.32 9.72 18.73
C GLN A 188 19.50 8.94 18.14
N ASP A 189 19.63 8.97 16.82
CA ASP A 189 20.70 8.32 16.07
C ASP A 189 20.87 6.82 16.42
N GLY A 190 19.74 6.16 16.75
CA GLY A 190 19.67 4.75 17.11
C GLY A 190 19.85 4.46 18.61
N GLU A 191 20.29 5.43 19.41
CA GLU A 191 20.51 5.27 20.85
C GLU A 191 19.30 5.74 21.67
N LYS A 192 18.96 5.02 22.74
CA LYS A 192 17.90 5.43 23.66
C LYS A 192 18.42 6.52 24.59
N LEU A 193 17.85 7.72 24.51
CA LEU A 193 18.24 8.87 25.33
C LEU A 193 17.29 9.14 26.50
N GLY A 194 16.04 8.69 26.41
CA GLY A 194 15.05 8.95 27.44
C GLY A 194 13.94 7.91 27.50
N THR A 195 13.30 7.85 28.66
CA THR A 195 12.06 7.11 28.88
C THR A 195 11.27 7.77 30.00
N GLY A 196 9.96 7.56 30.00
CA GLY A 196 9.08 7.97 31.07
C GLY A 196 7.74 7.26 30.99
N GLU A 197 6.86 7.64 31.88
CA GLU A 197 5.52 7.06 32.06
C GLU A 197 4.50 8.17 32.35
N ASN A 198 3.24 7.80 32.55
CA ASN A 198 2.10 8.67 32.83
C ASN A 198 1.79 9.70 31.73
N LEU A 199 2.27 9.48 30.49
CA LEU A 199 1.86 10.26 29.33
C LEU A 199 0.57 9.71 28.75
N ALA A 200 -0.56 10.35 29.05
CA ALA A 200 -1.90 9.95 28.58
C ALA A 200 -2.21 8.45 28.76
N PRO A 201 -2.03 7.87 29.97
CA PRO A 201 -2.27 6.45 30.20
C PRO A 201 -3.73 6.09 29.89
N TRP A 202 -3.93 4.90 29.33
CA TRP A 202 -5.25 4.34 28.99
C TRP A 202 -6.06 5.13 27.95
N HIS A 203 -5.42 6.03 27.20
CA HIS A 203 -6.04 6.80 26.12
C HIS A 203 -5.62 6.24 24.76
N PRO A 204 -6.41 5.38 24.09
CA PRO A 204 -6.10 4.99 22.71
C PRO A 204 -6.06 6.22 21.81
N ILE A 205 -5.07 6.29 20.91
CA ILE A 205 -5.03 7.35 19.90
C ILE A 205 -6.25 7.19 19.01
N LYS A 206 -7.03 8.27 18.88
CA LYS A 206 -8.27 8.27 18.11
C LYS A 206 -7.99 8.15 16.61
N PRO A 207 -8.80 7.39 15.85
CA PRO A 207 -8.65 7.25 14.42
C PRO A 207 -9.16 8.47 13.63
N GLY A 208 -8.83 8.52 12.34
CA GLY A 208 -9.56 9.33 11.36
C GLY A 208 -9.26 10.83 11.34
N GLY A 209 -8.25 11.26 12.11
CA GLY A 209 -7.74 12.63 12.11
C GLY A 209 -6.89 13.02 10.89
N VAL A 210 -6.23 14.17 11.00
CA VAL A 210 -5.37 14.75 9.97
C VAL A 210 -3.93 14.86 10.49
N LEU A 211 -3.00 14.29 9.73
CA LEU A 211 -1.57 14.30 10.02
C LEU A 211 -0.87 15.35 9.14
N ILE A 212 -0.26 16.33 9.80
CA ILE A 212 0.43 17.46 9.19
C ILE A 212 1.91 17.40 9.56
N LEU A 213 2.74 17.73 8.58
CA LEU A 213 4.18 17.88 8.71
C LEU A 213 4.54 19.37 8.70
N GLY A 214 5.24 19.80 9.73
CA GLY A 214 5.82 21.13 9.84
C GLY A 214 4.95 22.21 10.49
N GLN A 215 3.75 21.87 10.96
CA GLN A 215 2.84 22.82 11.63
C GLN A 215 2.18 22.18 12.85
N GLU A 216 1.93 23.00 13.85
CA GLU A 216 1.06 22.74 15.00
C GLU A 216 -0.40 23.00 14.58
N GLN A 217 -1.36 22.20 15.05
CA GLN A 217 -2.77 22.25 14.65
C GLN A 217 -3.65 22.74 15.82
N ASP A 218 -4.17 23.97 15.77
CA ASP A 218 -5.25 24.42 16.68
C ASP A 218 -6.63 23.87 16.29
N THR A 219 -6.78 23.43 15.04
CA THR A 219 -7.97 22.76 14.52
C THR A 219 -7.57 21.65 13.55
N VAL A 220 -8.45 20.68 13.35
CA VAL A 220 -8.22 19.58 12.40
C VAL A 220 -7.86 20.12 11.01
N GLY A 221 -6.60 19.96 10.63
CA GLY A 221 -6.04 20.38 9.34
C GLY A 221 -5.80 21.88 9.16
N GLY A 222 -5.79 22.71 10.22
CA GLY A 222 -5.62 24.15 10.06
C GLY A 222 -5.47 24.97 11.34
N ARG A 223 -5.60 26.29 11.20
CA ARG A 223 -5.28 27.30 12.22
C ARG A 223 -3.85 27.18 12.74
N PHE A 224 -2.91 27.17 11.81
CA PHE A 224 -1.50 27.09 12.14
C PHE A 224 -0.99 28.43 12.70
N ASP A 225 -0.06 28.36 13.67
CA ASP A 225 0.71 29.50 14.14
C ASP A 225 2.14 29.46 13.56
N ALA A 226 2.52 30.54 12.88
CA ALA A 226 3.86 30.71 12.32
C ALA A 226 4.97 30.65 13.40
N THR A 227 4.67 30.99 14.66
CA THR A 227 5.68 30.94 15.74
C THR A 227 6.04 29.51 16.15
N GLN A 228 5.16 28.54 15.87
CA GLN A 228 5.32 27.12 16.18
C GLN A 228 5.71 26.28 14.95
N ALA A 229 5.75 26.89 13.76
CA ALA A 229 6.08 26.23 12.52
C ALA A 229 7.51 25.67 12.50
N PHE A 230 7.67 24.45 11.99
CA PHE A 230 8.97 23.83 11.79
C PHE A 230 9.77 24.57 10.72
N VAL A 231 11.06 24.75 10.99
CA VAL A 231 12.02 25.20 9.97
C VAL A 231 13.11 24.16 9.83
N GLY A 232 13.27 23.65 8.62
CA GLY A 232 14.30 22.67 8.33
C GLY A 232 13.90 21.73 7.21
N GLU A 233 14.48 20.55 7.26
CA GLU A 233 14.23 19.46 6.32
C GLU A 233 13.87 18.20 7.09
N MET A 234 13.01 17.37 6.51
CA MET A 234 12.68 16.06 7.06
C MET A 234 12.55 15.01 5.95
N SER A 235 12.80 13.77 6.29
CA SER A 235 12.72 12.62 5.39
C SER A 235 12.34 11.37 6.20
N GLN A 236 11.92 10.31 5.50
CA GLN A 236 11.75 8.98 6.08
C GLN A 236 10.81 8.98 7.30
N PHE A 237 9.75 9.80 7.27
CA PHE A 237 8.71 9.82 8.30
C PHE A 237 7.85 8.56 8.21
N ASN A 238 7.96 7.70 9.22
CA ASN A 238 7.31 6.40 9.30
C ASN A 238 6.58 6.22 10.64
N ILE A 239 5.42 5.56 10.61
CA ILE A 239 4.63 5.19 11.80
C ILE A 239 4.28 3.70 11.78
N TRP A 240 4.44 3.06 12.94
CA TRP A 240 4.01 1.69 13.23
C TRP A 240 3.00 1.68 14.39
N ASP A 241 2.13 0.68 14.42
CA ASP A 241 1.10 0.44 15.45
C ASP A 241 1.60 -0.36 16.67
N ARG A 242 2.92 -0.37 16.88
CA ARG A 242 3.58 -1.14 17.93
C ARG A 242 4.83 -0.41 18.41
N VAL A 243 5.30 -0.81 19.59
CA VAL A 243 6.62 -0.44 20.09
C VAL A 243 7.67 -1.27 19.33
N LEU A 244 8.55 -0.60 18.58
CA LEU A 244 9.70 -1.26 17.94
C LEU A 244 10.78 -1.60 18.97
N LYS A 245 11.59 -2.62 18.68
CA LYS A 245 12.73 -2.97 19.52
C LYS A 245 13.86 -1.96 19.28
N ALA A 246 14.68 -1.73 20.30
CA ALA A 246 15.86 -0.87 20.18
C ALA A 246 16.81 -1.31 19.05
N GLU A 247 16.98 -2.62 18.84
CA GLU A 247 17.77 -3.17 17.73
C GLU A 247 17.21 -2.79 16.35
N ASP A 248 15.88 -2.88 16.17
CA ASP A 248 15.23 -2.46 14.93
C ASP A 248 15.44 -0.96 14.69
N ILE A 249 15.28 -0.14 15.73
CA ILE A 249 15.50 1.32 15.67
C ILE A 249 16.95 1.64 15.29
N MET A 250 17.93 0.94 15.89
CA MET A 250 19.35 1.12 15.57
C MET A 250 19.65 0.71 14.11
N ASN A 251 19.06 -0.38 13.63
CA ASN A 251 19.22 -0.82 12.24
C ASN A 251 18.62 0.17 11.23
N ILE A 252 17.49 0.80 11.57
CA ILE A 252 16.89 1.88 10.77
C ILE A 252 17.81 3.12 10.79
N ALA A 253 18.30 3.53 11.95
CA ALA A 253 19.21 4.68 12.11
C ALA A 253 20.51 4.52 11.31
N ASN A 254 21.06 3.30 11.25
CA ASN A 254 22.26 2.98 10.49
C ASN A 254 21.99 2.70 9.01
N CYS A 255 20.76 2.91 8.53
CA CYS A 255 20.31 2.58 7.17
C CYS A 255 20.63 1.11 6.76
N SER A 256 20.73 0.21 7.74
CA SER A 256 21.12 -1.18 7.55
C SER A 256 19.93 -2.07 7.19
N THR A 257 18.71 -1.60 7.41
CA THR A 257 17.48 -2.30 7.06
C THR A 257 16.43 -1.30 6.60
N ASN A 258 15.80 -1.56 5.46
CA ASN A 258 14.60 -0.85 5.06
C ASN A 258 13.39 -1.51 5.73
N MET A 259 12.85 -0.85 6.75
CA MET A 259 11.62 -1.26 7.41
C MET A 259 10.61 -0.12 7.28
N PRO A 260 9.70 -0.14 6.28
CA PRO A 260 8.69 0.90 6.16
C PRO A 260 7.63 0.79 7.27
N GLY A 261 7.05 1.93 7.65
CA GLY A 261 5.93 1.99 8.60
C GLY A 261 4.70 1.24 8.09
N ASN A 262 4.11 0.35 8.91
CA ASN A 262 2.90 -0.37 8.50
C ASN A 262 1.64 0.50 8.55
N ILE A 263 1.65 1.60 9.30
CA ILE A 263 0.56 2.58 9.32
C ILE A 263 0.84 3.68 8.31
N ILE A 264 1.94 4.41 8.50
CA ILE A 264 2.41 5.45 7.59
C ILE A 264 3.80 5.06 7.08
N PRO A 265 3.93 4.58 5.83
CA PRO A 265 5.22 4.47 5.18
C PRO A 265 5.61 5.77 4.47
N TRP A 266 6.89 6.12 4.49
CA TRP A 266 7.44 7.25 3.73
C TRP A 266 7.53 6.92 2.24
N VAL A 267 6.53 7.34 1.47
CA VAL A 267 6.53 7.24 0.01
C VAL A 267 5.97 8.52 -0.59
N ASP A 268 6.51 8.95 -1.73
CA ASP A 268 6.23 10.25 -2.36
C ASP A 268 4.72 10.50 -2.53
N ASN A 269 4.00 9.49 -3.02
CA ASN A 269 2.56 9.56 -3.25
C ASN A 269 1.73 9.72 -1.97
N ASN A 270 2.27 9.42 -0.79
CA ASN A 270 1.56 9.57 0.50
C ASN A 270 1.67 10.98 1.09
N VAL A 271 2.54 11.85 0.55
CA VAL A 271 2.80 13.17 1.10
C VAL A 271 2.40 14.22 0.08
N ASP A 272 1.54 15.16 0.42
CA ASP A 272 1.33 16.37 -0.38
C ASP A 272 2.03 17.55 0.29
N VAL A 273 2.52 18.52 -0.49
CA VAL A 273 3.16 19.74 0.04
C VAL A 273 2.37 20.98 -0.38
N PHE A 274 2.26 21.95 0.52
CA PHE A 274 1.43 23.15 0.37
C PHE A 274 2.19 24.43 0.72
N GLY A 275 1.67 25.56 0.24
CA GLY A 275 2.18 26.90 0.59
C GLY A 275 3.57 27.22 0.04
N GLY A 276 4.10 26.42 -0.87
CA GLY A 276 5.48 26.56 -1.36
C GLY A 276 6.50 25.71 -0.60
N ALA A 277 6.07 24.82 0.29
CA ALA A 277 6.91 23.72 0.74
C ALA A 277 7.33 22.86 -0.46
N THR A 278 8.55 22.33 -0.43
CA THR A 278 9.14 21.63 -1.59
C THR A 278 9.54 20.21 -1.23
N LYS A 279 9.51 19.33 -2.23
CA LYS A 279 10.10 17.99 -2.16
C LYS A 279 11.37 17.93 -3.00
N TRP A 280 12.45 17.39 -2.46
CA TRP A 280 13.72 17.22 -3.15
C TRP A 280 14.23 15.79 -2.99
N PRO A 281 14.93 15.24 -4.00
CA PRO A 281 15.61 13.96 -3.83
C PRO A 281 16.67 14.04 -2.72
N VAL A 282 16.92 12.91 -2.05
CA VAL A 282 17.97 12.77 -1.02
C VAL A 282 19.13 11.96 -1.56
#